data_AF-A0A7V9U0R5-F1
#
_entry.id   AF-A0A7V9U0R5-F1
#
_cell.length_a   1.000
_cell.length_b   1.000
_cell.length_c   1.000
_cell.angle_alpha   90.00
_cell.angle_beta   90.00
_cell.angle_gamma   90.00
#
_symmetry.space_group_name_H-M   'P 1'
#
loop_
_entity.id
_entity.type
_entity.pdbx_description
1 polymer ?
#
loop_
_entity_poly.entity_id
_entity_poly.type
_entity_poly.pdbx_seq_one_letter_code
_entity_poly.pdbx_strand_id
1 'polypeptide(L)'
;MRSAFISLTMLLLLSSAVIAQSHAKVKRASAAAICGNPKVACKTSVTFHPYDLPFRVPAKAVILDTELFYVVILKSMPAANDSCDVFVPETERLAAQELFPDHKVFASRCVEPGELFYTNVSEKQRIMAIYAGSTLAEAKRVLAAVKANGKFPGANLRRIRTGFNGT
;
A
#
# COMPACT_ATOMS: atom_id res chain seq x y z
N MET A 1 -20.54 17.38 -79.29
CA MET A 1 -21.18 16.11 -79.67
C MET A 1 -20.84 15.06 -78.62
N ARG A 2 -21.87 14.41 -78.02
CA ARG A 2 -21.97 12.98 -77.61
C ARG A 2 -20.77 12.40 -76.83
N SER A 3 -20.81 11.86 -75.61
CA SER A 3 -21.78 11.03 -74.84
C SER A 3 -21.23 10.97 -73.38
N ALA A 4 -21.99 11.00 -72.28
CA ALA A 4 -22.85 9.95 -71.69
C ALA A 4 -22.14 8.58 -71.51
N PHE A 5 -22.19 7.80 -70.43
CA PHE A 5 -22.90 7.77 -69.14
C PHE A 5 -22.27 6.60 -68.31
N ILE A 6 -22.13 6.76 -66.98
CA ILE A 6 -22.35 5.79 -65.87
C ILE A 6 -21.92 4.30 -66.01
N SER A 7 -21.10 3.79 -65.07
CA SER A 7 -21.32 2.49 -64.38
C SER A 7 -20.35 2.34 -63.18
N LEU A 8 -20.79 2.48 -61.93
CA LEU A 8 -21.45 1.48 -61.06
C LEU A 8 -20.43 0.68 -60.21
N THR A 9 -20.24 1.14 -58.98
CA THR A 9 -20.02 0.39 -57.72
C THR A 9 -19.29 -0.96 -57.77
N MET A 10 -18.08 -1.01 -57.19
CA MET A 10 -17.54 -2.21 -56.54
C MET A 10 -17.08 -1.81 -55.13
N LEU A 11 -17.99 -1.88 -54.16
CA LEU A 11 -17.97 -2.86 -53.07
C LEU A 11 -16.67 -2.79 -52.23
N LEU A 12 -16.63 -1.95 -51.17
CA LEU A 12 -16.96 -2.29 -49.78
C LEU A 12 -16.15 -3.48 -49.19
N LEU A 13 -15.62 -3.23 -47.99
CA LEU A 13 -15.10 -4.19 -46.98
C LEU A 13 -13.57 -4.42 -46.95
N LEU A 14 -12.81 -3.35 -46.72
CA LEU A 14 -11.58 -3.48 -45.92
C LEU A 14 -11.97 -3.28 -44.46
N SER A 15 -12.34 -4.41 -43.85
CA SER A 15 -12.74 -4.56 -42.47
C SER A 15 -11.66 -4.05 -41.52
N SER A 16 -11.90 -2.88 -40.94
CA SER A 16 -11.18 -2.35 -39.78
C SER A 16 -11.42 -3.26 -38.58
N ALA A 17 -10.65 -4.34 -38.47
CA ALA A 17 -10.59 -5.16 -37.26
C ALA A 17 -9.84 -4.38 -36.17
N VAL A 18 -10.52 -3.41 -35.56
CA VAL A 18 -10.09 -2.84 -34.28
C VAL A 18 -10.30 -3.93 -33.24
N ILE A 19 -9.25 -4.72 -32.99
CA ILE A 19 -9.21 -5.62 -31.86
C ILE A 19 -9.14 -4.72 -30.62
N ALA A 20 -10.30 -4.34 -30.11
CA ALA A 20 -10.44 -3.79 -28.78
C ALA A 20 -10.02 -4.90 -27.80
N GLN A 21 -8.73 -4.93 -27.47
CA GLN A 21 -8.22 -5.73 -26.37
C GLN A 21 -8.85 -5.16 -25.10
N SER A 22 -10.01 -5.69 -24.73
CA SER A 22 -10.56 -5.50 -23.40
C SER A 22 -9.59 -6.19 -22.44
N HIS A 23 -8.56 -5.46 -22.01
CA HIS A 23 -7.85 -5.75 -20.79
C HIS A 23 -8.85 -5.53 -19.66
N ALA A 24 -9.78 -6.49 -19.49
CA ALA A 24 -10.41 -6.71 -18.22
C ALA A 24 -9.25 -6.91 -17.25
N LYS A 25 -8.88 -5.84 -16.54
CA LYS A 25 -8.02 -5.90 -15.37
C LYS A 25 -8.80 -6.76 -14.40
N VAL A 26 -8.60 -8.07 -14.49
CA VAL A 26 -8.93 -9.00 -13.42
C VAL A 26 -8.08 -8.50 -12.27
N LYS A 27 -8.69 -7.65 -11.43
CA LYS A 27 -8.16 -7.34 -10.12
C LYS A 27 -8.20 -8.67 -9.37
N ARG A 28 -7.17 -9.49 -9.57
CA ARG A 28 -6.78 -10.50 -8.60
C ARG A 28 -6.73 -9.71 -7.31
N ALA A 29 -7.69 -9.92 -6.42
CA ALA A 29 -7.53 -9.53 -5.04
C ALA A 29 -6.28 -10.29 -4.61
N SER A 30 -5.11 -9.64 -4.67
CA SER A 30 -3.87 -10.31 -4.33
C SER A 30 -4.02 -10.71 -2.88
N ALA A 31 -3.80 -12.00 -2.62
CA ALA A 31 -3.46 -12.41 -1.26
C ALA A 31 -2.39 -11.43 -0.77
N ALA A 32 -2.51 -10.97 0.47
CA ALA A 32 -1.65 -9.96 1.08
C ALA A 32 -1.83 -8.49 0.60
N ALA A 33 -2.99 -8.12 0.06
CA ALA A 33 -3.31 -6.70 -0.17
C ALA A 33 -3.41 -5.91 1.16
N ILE A 34 -2.73 -4.75 1.22
CA ILE A 34 -2.74 -3.87 2.40
C ILE A 34 -4.13 -3.26 2.63
N CYS A 35 -4.57 -3.25 3.89
CA CYS A 35 -5.79 -2.59 4.35
C CYS A 35 -5.43 -1.20 4.92
N GLY A 36 -5.15 -0.26 4.02
CA GLY A 36 -4.55 1.03 4.37
C GLY A 36 -5.49 2.11 4.91
N ASN A 37 -6.81 1.93 4.84
CA ASN A 37 -7.78 2.88 5.40
C ASN A 37 -8.46 2.24 6.63
N PRO A 38 -8.29 2.80 7.84
CA PRO A 38 -8.82 2.20 9.06
C PRO A 38 -10.36 2.23 9.14
N LYS A 39 -11.03 3.05 8.34
CA LYS A 39 -12.51 3.11 8.27
C LYS A 39 -13.11 1.99 7.42
N VAL A 40 -12.28 1.23 6.70
CA VAL A 40 -12.72 0.13 5.85
C VAL A 40 -12.30 -1.19 6.49
N ALA A 41 -13.27 -2.06 6.77
CA ALA A 41 -13.02 -3.36 7.37
C ALA A 41 -12.02 -4.19 6.53
N CYS A 42 -10.98 -4.69 7.18
CA CYS A 42 -9.99 -5.56 6.55
C CYS A 42 -10.48 -7.01 6.55
N LYS A 43 -10.70 -7.59 5.36
CA LYS A 43 -11.06 -9.01 5.23
C LYS A 43 -9.80 -9.87 5.39
N THR A 44 -9.52 -10.29 6.62
CA THR A 44 -8.35 -11.09 7.00
C THR A 44 -8.78 -12.23 7.95
N SER A 45 -8.06 -13.33 7.97
CA SER A 45 -8.29 -14.46 8.88
C SER A 45 -7.59 -14.34 10.23
N VAL A 46 -6.76 -13.30 10.41
CA VAL A 46 -5.96 -13.09 11.63
C VAL A 46 -6.31 -11.77 12.29
N THR A 47 -6.12 -11.70 13.60
CA THR A 47 -6.27 -10.46 14.37
C THR A 47 -4.92 -9.75 14.42
N PHE A 48 -4.89 -8.51 13.93
CA PHE A 48 -3.71 -7.65 14.02
C PHE A 48 -3.78 -6.78 15.28
N HIS A 49 -2.63 -6.39 15.82
CA HIS A 49 -2.58 -5.42 16.90
C HIS A 49 -3.02 -4.02 16.42
N PRO A 50 -3.49 -3.15 17.33
CA PRO A 50 -3.92 -1.80 16.96
C PRO A 50 -2.84 -0.96 16.26
N TYR A 51 -1.57 -1.23 16.52
CA TYR A 51 -0.43 -0.53 15.92
C TYR A 51 0.09 -1.17 14.62
N ASP A 52 -0.42 -2.33 14.22
CA ASP A 52 -0.01 -3.01 13.00
C ASP A 52 -0.59 -2.36 11.74
N LEU A 53 0.08 -2.60 10.61
CA LEU A 53 -0.50 -2.36 9.30
C LEU A 53 -1.25 -3.61 8.83
N PRO A 54 -2.59 -3.65 8.91
CA PRO A 54 -3.34 -4.84 8.55
C PRO A 54 -3.29 -5.08 7.04
N PHE A 55 -3.35 -6.35 6.67
CA PHE A 55 -3.47 -6.80 5.28
C PHE A 55 -4.25 -8.09 5.20
N ARG A 56 -4.66 -8.47 3.99
CA ARG A 56 -5.50 -9.65 3.79
C ARG A 56 -4.68 -10.94 3.93
N VAL A 57 -4.85 -11.64 5.04
CA VAL A 57 -4.31 -12.99 5.25
C VAL A 57 -5.41 -14.03 4.97
N PRO A 58 -5.19 -14.99 4.07
CA PRO A 58 -6.08 -16.14 3.88
C PRO A 58 -6.00 -17.13 5.05
N ALA A 59 -7.11 -17.82 5.35
CA ALA A 59 -7.23 -18.74 6.50
C ALA A 59 -6.21 -19.89 6.58
N LYS A 60 -5.52 -20.23 5.48
CA LYS A 60 -4.53 -21.32 5.40
C LYS A 60 -3.12 -20.81 5.11
N ALA A 61 -2.86 -19.52 5.25
CA ALA A 61 -1.53 -18.97 5.08
C ALA A 61 -0.67 -19.27 6.33
N VAL A 62 0.48 -19.90 6.10
CA VAL A 62 1.51 -20.13 7.13
C VAL A 62 2.51 -18.98 7.09
N ILE A 63 3.15 -18.75 5.94
CA ILE A 63 4.04 -17.60 5.72
C ILE A 63 3.48 -16.79 4.55
N LEU A 64 3.33 -15.48 4.74
CA LEU A 64 2.77 -14.60 3.71
C LEU A 64 3.43 -13.23 3.72
N ASP A 65 3.96 -12.86 2.57
CA ASP A 65 4.51 -11.55 2.29
C ASP A 65 3.54 -10.69 1.49
N THR A 66 3.49 -9.40 1.79
CA THR A 66 2.78 -8.39 0.99
C THR A 66 3.55 -8.01 -0.27
N GLU A 67 2.86 -7.45 -1.27
CA GLU A 67 3.55 -6.73 -2.35
C GLU A 67 4.28 -5.50 -1.79
N LEU A 68 5.28 -4.98 -2.50
CA LEU A 68 5.94 -3.74 -2.10
C LEU A 68 4.94 -2.57 -2.15
N PHE A 69 4.89 -1.79 -1.08
CA PHE A 69 4.07 -0.58 -0.97
C PHE A 69 4.89 0.58 -0.43
N TYR A 70 4.31 1.78 -0.49
CA TYR A 70 4.95 2.99 0.00
C TYR A 70 4.43 3.40 1.35
N VAL A 71 5.32 3.96 2.16
CA VAL A 71 5.01 4.56 3.45
C VAL A 71 5.68 5.92 3.59
N VAL A 72 5.06 6.77 4.38
CA VAL A 72 5.71 7.97 4.90
C VAL A 72 6.11 7.68 6.34
N ILE A 73 7.41 7.56 6.59
CA ILE A 73 7.95 7.46 7.95
C ILE A 73 7.79 8.82 8.61
N LEU A 74 7.08 8.86 9.73
CA LEU A 74 6.82 10.07 10.51
C LEU A 74 7.88 10.30 11.59
N LYS A 75 8.31 9.20 12.23
CA LYS A 75 9.27 9.20 13.32
C LYS A 75 10.09 7.92 13.25
N SER A 76 11.39 8.04 13.54
CA SER A 76 12.31 6.92 13.73
C SER A 76 12.97 7.06 15.09
N MET A 77 13.04 5.99 15.85
CA MET A 77 13.74 5.90 17.13
C MET A 77 14.88 4.90 17.01
N PRO A 78 16.12 5.25 17.40
CA PRO A 78 17.21 4.29 17.44
C PRO A 78 16.94 3.26 18.53
N ALA A 79 17.01 1.98 18.18
CA ALA A 79 16.93 0.87 19.11
C ALA A 79 18.28 0.14 19.12
N ALA A 80 18.78 -0.19 20.31
CA ALA A 80 19.94 -1.07 20.43
C ALA A 80 19.50 -2.49 20.03
N ASN A 81 19.86 -2.91 18.81
CA ASN A 81 19.56 -4.23 18.25
C ASN A 81 18.07 -4.62 18.43
N ASP A 82 17.82 -5.78 19.02
CA ASP A 82 16.50 -6.41 19.18
C ASP A 82 15.72 -5.90 20.40
N SER A 83 16.15 -4.78 21.01
CA SER A 83 15.45 -4.21 22.18
C SER A 83 13.97 -3.96 21.86
N CYS A 84 13.12 -4.52 22.72
CA CYS A 84 11.67 -4.35 22.73
C CYS A 84 11.20 -3.15 23.57
N ASP A 85 12.10 -2.55 24.37
CA ASP A 85 11.78 -1.43 25.27
C ASP A 85 11.70 -0.10 24.53
N VAL A 86 12.32 -0.02 23.35
CA VAL A 86 12.30 1.15 22.50
C VAL A 86 11.19 1.00 21.47
N PHE A 87 10.19 1.88 21.54
CA PHE A 87 9.13 1.96 20.55
C PHE A 87 8.47 3.33 20.58
N VAL A 88 7.73 3.66 19.53
CA VAL A 88 6.88 4.85 19.53
C VAL A 88 5.64 4.59 20.39
N PRO A 89 5.37 5.39 21.44
CA PRO A 89 4.21 5.20 22.31
C PRO A 89 2.89 5.19 21.54
N GLU A 90 1.93 4.39 22.00
CA GLU A 90 0.63 4.26 21.33
C GLU A 90 -0.15 5.59 21.33
N THR A 91 0.01 6.40 22.38
CA THR A 91 -0.57 7.75 22.45
C THR A 91 -0.07 8.66 21.33
N GLU A 92 1.21 8.60 20.98
CA GLU A 92 1.75 9.34 19.85
C GLU A 92 1.22 8.82 18.51
N ARG A 93 1.10 7.49 18.35
CA ARG A 93 0.52 6.87 17.15
C ARG A 93 -0.93 7.28 16.95
N LEU A 94 -1.72 7.30 18.03
CA LEU A 94 -3.12 7.73 17.99
C LEU A 94 -3.25 9.22 17.66
N ALA A 95 -2.42 10.09 18.25
CA ALA A 95 -2.38 11.51 17.89
C ALA A 95 -2.04 11.72 16.41
N ALA A 96 -1.13 10.93 15.85
CA ALA A 96 -0.88 10.93 14.41
C ALA A 96 -2.06 10.39 13.59
N GLN A 97 -2.73 9.33 14.07
CA GLN A 97 -3.89 8.73 13.40
C GLN A 97 -5.07 9.70 13.27
N GLU A 98 -5.29 10.58 14.25
CA GLU A 98 -6.30 11.64 14.21
C GLU A 98 -6.05 12.66 13.09
N LEU A 99 -4.78 12.93 12.78
CA LEU A 99 -4.39 13.86 11.71
C LEU A 99 -4.56 13.25 10.31
N PHE A 100 -4.54 11.93 10.20
CA PHE A 100 -4.61 11.20 8.94
C PHE A 100 -5.68 10.09 9.02
N PRO A 101 -6.97 10.42 9.22
CA PRO A 101 -7.99 9.45 9.56
C PRO A 101 -8.32 8.44 8.45
N ASP A 102 -7.95 8.74 7.20
CA ASP A 102 -8.17 7.86 6.04
C ASP A 102 -6.93 7.02 5.68
N HIS A 103 -5.83 7.19 6.43
CA HIS A 103 -4.59 6.46 6.23
C HIS A 103 -4.17 5.80 7.54
N LYS A 104 -3.95 4.49 7.52
CA LYS A 104 -3.51 3.75 8.69
C LYS A 104 -2.13 4.25 9.10
N VAL A 105 -2.05 4.74 10.34
CA VAL A 105 -0.79 5.00 11.05
C VAL A 105 -0.45 3.75 11.85
N PHE A 106 0.73 3.20 11.59
CA PHE A 106 1.23 2.00 12.21
C PHE A 106 2.61 2.25 12.82
N ALA A 107 3.02 1.40 13.75
CA ALA A 107 4.33 1.49 14.38
C ALA A 107 4.97 0.10 14.43
N SER A 108 6.26 0.02 14.11
CA SER A 108 7.02 -1.22 14.24
C SER A 108 7.33 -1.49 15.71
N ARG A 109 7.15 -2.74 16.13
CA ARG A 109 7.66 -3.27 17.39
C ARG A 109 8.97 -4.05 17.15
N CYS A 110 9.50 -4.66 18.20
CA CYS A 110 10.55 -5.65 18.02
C CYS A 110 10.01 -6.87 17.27
N VAL A 111 10.91 -7.63 16.65
CA VAL A 111 10.56 -8.83 15.89
C VAL A 111 10.40 -9.98 16.88
N GLU A 112 9.17 -10.25 17.32
CA GLU A 112 8.82 -11.42 18.11
C GLU A 112 7.99 -12.42 17.28
N PRO A 113 8.01 -13.72 17.62
CA PRO A 113 7.08 -14.68 17.00
C PRO A 113 5.63 -14.22 17.15
N GLY A 114 4.91 -14.11 16.03
CA GLY A 114 3.53 -13.63 15.99
C GLY A 114 3.38 -12.13 15.69
N GLU A 115 4.45 -11.35 15.77
CA GLU A 115 4.47 -9.93 15.37
C GLU A 115 4.72 -9.77 13.86
N LEU A 116 4.21 -8.67 13.30
CA LEU A 116 4.53 -8.31 11.91
C LEU A 116 5.95 -7.77 11.81
N PHE A 117 6.69 -8.25 10.80
CA PHE A 117 7.96 -7.66 10.42
C PHE A 117 7.79 -6.71 9.22
N TYR A 118 8.65 -5.69 9.16
CA TYR A 118 8.70 -4.72 8.07
C TYR A 118 10.10 -4.71 7.47
N THR A 119 10.20 -4.97 6.17
CA THR A 119 11.48 -4.99 5.46
C THR A 119 11.87 -3.61 4.95
N ASN A 120 13.14 -3.44 4.57
CA ASN A 120 13.71 -2.15 4.15
C ASN A 120 13.61 -1.03 5.21
N VAL A 121 13.53 -1.45 6.48
CA VAL A 121 13.72 -0.62 7.67
C VAL A 121 14.90 -1.22 8.42
N SER A 122 15.80 -0.38 8.95
CA SER A 122 16.94 -0.87 9.73
C SER A 122 16.44 -1.56 11.00
N GLU A 123 16.98 -2.74 11.33
CA GLU A 123 16.69 -3.46 12.59
C GLU A 123 17.05 -2.64 13.83
N LYS A 124 17.98 -1.67 13.67
CA LYS A 124 18.38 -0.71 14.70
C LYS A 124 17.44 0.49 14.81
N GLN A 125 16.30 0.44 14.14
CA GLN A 125 15.32 1.51 14.15
C GLN A 125 13.92 0.96 14.43
N ARG A 126 13.15 1.77 15.15
CA ARG A 126 11.72 1.57 15.36
C ARG A 126 11.01 2.77 14.77
N ILE A 127 10.04 2.52 13.91
CA ILE A 127 9.39 3.54 13.11
C ILE A 127 7.93 3.68 13.50
N MET A 128 7.41 4.90 13.35
CA MET A 128 5.98 5.15 13.15
C MET A 128 5.80 5.70 11.75
N ALA A 129 4.86 5.13 10.99
CA ALA A 129 4.67 5.44 9.60
C ALA A 129 3.19 5.43 9.18
N ILE A 130 2.92 6.07 8.06
CA ILE A 130 1.61 6.11 7.41
C ILE A 130 1.65 5.25 6.15
N TYR A 131 0.64 4.40 5.93
CA TYR A 131 0.45 3.78 4.63
C TYR A 131 0.17 4.82 3.54
N ALA A 132 1.05 4.88 2.54
CA ALA A 132 1.08 5.93 1.53
C ALA A 132 0.63 5.45 0.14
N GLY A 133 0.13 4.21 0.03
CA GLY A 133 -0.39 3.65 -1.22
C GLY A 133 0.55 2.64 -1.89
N SER A 134 0.09 2.11 -3.02
CA SER A 134 0.82 1.12 -3.82
C SER A 134 1.71 1.78 -4.88
N THR A 135 1.49 3.06 -5.16
CA THR A 135 2.18 3.81 -6.21
C THR A 135 2.97 4.99 -5.63
N LEU A 136 4.05 5.36 -6.33
CA LEU A 136 4.84 6.54 -5.97
C LEU A 136 4.02 7.84 -6.02
N ALA A 137 3.07 7.95 -6.95
CA ALA A 137 2.24 9.13 -7.11
C ALA A 137 1.29 9.33 -5.91
N GLU A 138 0.63 8.26 -5.45
CA GLU A 138 -0.15 8.28 -4.20
C GLU A 138 0.74 8.70 -3.02
N ALA A 139 1.92 8.10 -2.94
CA ALA A 139 2.80 8.31 -1.81
C ALA A 139 3.36 9.73 -1.72
N LYS A 140 3.65 10.35 -2.86
CA LYS A 140 4.05 11.77 -2.93
C LYS A 140 2.93 12.70 -2.45
N ARG A 141 1.66 12.39 -2.73
CA ARG A 141 0.52 13.17 -2.23
C ARG A 141 0.39 13.07 -0.71
N VAL A 142 0.52 11.85 -0.17
CA VAL A 142 0.49 11.64 1.29
C VAL A 142 1.67 12.37 1.96
N LEU A 143 2.88 12.27 1.40
CA LEU A 143 4.04 12.99 1.93
C LEU A 143 3.85 14.51 1.92
N ALA A 144 3.26 15.07 0.86
CA ALA A 144 2.96 16.49 0.79
C ALA A 144 1.97 16.90 1.89
N ALA A 145 0.90 16.12 2.12
CA ALA A 145 -0.06 16.36 3.19
C ALA A 145 0.60 16.27 4.59
N VAL A 146 1.47 15.29 4.81
CA VAL A 146 2.24 15.16 6.07
C VAL A 146 3.13 16.38 6.29
N LYS A 147 3.85 16.83 5.27
CA LYS A 147 4.72 18.02 5.36
C LYS A 147 3.93 19.30 5.61
N ALA A 148 2.77 19.46 4.97
CA ALA A 148 1.90 20.61 5.14
C ALA A 148 1.36 20.75 6.58
N ASN A 149 1.25 19.65 7.32
CA ASN A 149 0.85 19.67 8.73
C ASN A 149 1.93 20.30 9.65
N GLY A 150 3.20 20.28 9.26
CA GLY A 150 4.31 20.86 10.02
C GLY A 150 4.75 20.08 11.27
N LYS A 151 3.99 19.08 11.73
CA LYS A 151 4.31 18.29 12.94
C LYS A 151 5.42 17.24 12.77
N PHE A 152 5.77 16.87 11.53
CA PHE A 152 6.71 15.78 11.24
C PHE A 152 7.86 16.26 10.34
N PRO A 153 8.80 17.07 10.85
CA PRO A 153 9.86 17.68 10.05
C PRO A 153 10.83 16.65 9.41
N GLY A 154 10.97 15.47 10.01
CA GLY A 154 11.78 14.36 9.49
C GLY A 154 11.04 13.43 8.51
N ALA A 155 9.81 13.76 8.12
CA ALA A 155 8.97 12.86 7.35
C ALA A 155 9.59 12.52 5.98
N ASN A 156 9.74 11.24 5.69
CA ASN A 156 10.38 10.76 4.47
C ASN A 156 9.68 9.54 3.87
N LEU A 157 9.87 9.35 2.57
CA LEU A 157 9.24 8.27 1.82
C LEU A 157 10.12 7.02 1.77
N ARG A 158 9.51 5.85 2.03
CA ARG A 158 10.14 4.54 1.84
C ARG A 158 9.22 3.57 1.13
N ARG A 159 9.83 2.60 0.45
CA ARG A 159 9.15 1.48 -0.18
C ARG A 159 9.49 0.21 0.60
N ILE A 160 8.49 -0.39 1.22
CA ILE A 160 8.66 -1.49 2.16
C ILE A 160 7.73 -2.65 1.79
N ARG A 161 7.90 -3.77 2.48
CA ARG A 161 6.96 -4.88 2.53
C ARG A 161 6.77 -5.25 4.00
N THR A 162 5.60 -5.77 4.34
CA THR A 162 5.36 -6.47 5.60
C THR A 162 5.09 -7.95 5.34
N GLY A 163 5.46 -8.80 6.29
CA GLY A 163 5.20 -10.24 6.24
C GLY A 163 4.57 -10.73 7.53
N PHE A 164 3.77 -11.78 7.38
CA PHE A 164 3.11 -12.53 8.44
C PHE A 164 3.73 -13.92 8.51
N ASN A 165 4.09 -14.35 9.71
CA ASN A 165 4.55 -15.70 10.01
C ASN A 165 3.59 -16.31 11.03
N GLY A 166 2.58 -17.03 10.53
CA GLY A 166 1.65 -17.80 11.33
C GLY A 166 2.32 -19.10 11.80
N THR A 167 2.37 -19.28 13.11
CA THR A 167 2.80 -20.51 13.78
C THR A 167 1.82 -21.65 13.58
#